data_AF-A0A436A5S1-F1
#
_entry.id   AF-A0A436A5S1-F1
#
_cell.length_a   1.000
_cell.length_b   1.000
_cell.length_c   1.000
_cell.angle_alpha   90.00
_cell.angle_beta   90.00
_cell.angle_gamma   90.00
#
_symmetry.space_group_name_H-M   'P 1'
#
loop_
_entity.id
_entity.type
_entity.pdbx_description
1 polymer ?
#
loop_
_entity_poly.entity_id
_entity_poly.type
_entity_poly.pdbx_seq_one_letter_code
_entity_poly.pdbx_strand_id
1 'polypeptide(L)' 'PALFIFSDSDKVVRADRSREIAGRWGAPHELVPVDDTGDPDNHVIAGDALSPSTTAFLAQRIAVWIEAVVK' A
#
# COMPACT_ATOMS: atom_id res chain seq x y z
N PRO A 1 0.50 -0.71 -15.54
CA PRO A 1 1.20 -0.15 -14.35
C PRO A 1 0.52 -0.68 -13.08
N ALA A 2 1.22 -0.79 -11.95
CA ALA A 2 0.61 -1.16 -10.67
C ALA A 2 1.26 -0.44 -9.47
N LEU A 3 0.46 -0.12 -8.46
CA LEU A 3 0.91 0.41 -7.19
C LEU A 3 0.53 -0.59 -6.10
N PHE A 4 1.54 -1.15 -5.43
CA PHE A 4 1.36 -2.10 -4.33
C PHE A 4 1.57 -1.36 -3.02
N ILE A 5 0.50 -1.20 -2.24
CA ILE A 5 0.54 -0.57 -0.91
C ILE A 5 0.12 -1.62 0.12
N PHE A 6 0.99 -1.95 1.07
CA PHE A 6 0.74 -2.96 2.11
C PHE A 6 1.68 -2.74 3.29
N SER A 7 1.42 -3.36 4.44
CA SER A 7 2.36 -3.37 5.57
C SER A 7 3.24 -4.61 5.54
N ASP A 8 4.54 -4.47 5.86
CA ASP A 8 5.40 -5.64 6.12
C ASP A 8 5.06 -6.33 7.44
N SER A 9 4.30 -5.67 8.31
CA SER A 9 3.83 -6.20 9.60
C SER A 9 2.39 -6.74 9.55
N ASP A 10 1.79 -6.84 8.36
CA ASP A 10 0.44 -7.38 8.15
C ASP A 10 0.36 -8.83 8.68
N LYS A 11 -0.58 -9.09 9.59
CA LYS A 11 -0.81 -10.40 10.22
C LYS A 11 -1.82 -11.26 9.48
N VAL A 12 -2.52 -10.69 8.50
CA VAL A 12 -3.56 -11.32 7.69
C VAL A 12 -3.00 -11.71 6.32
N VAL A 13 -2.31 -10.80 5.65
CA VAL A 13 -1.69 -11.02 4.35
C VAL A 13 -0.18 -11.15 4.48
N ARG A 14 0.36 -12.19 3.86
CA ARG A 14 1.79 -12.45 3.78
C ARG A 14 2.50 -11.43 2.89
N ALA A 15 3.14 -10.42 3.50
CA ALA A 15 3.90 -9.37 2.82
C ALA A 15 5.02 -9.91 1.91
N ASP A 16 5.67 -11.01 2.30
CA ASP A 16 6.70 -11.66 1.48
C ASP A 16 6.15 -12.15 0.14
N ARG A 17 4.94 -12.73 0.13
CA ARG A 17 4.25 -13.15 -1.10
C ARG A 17 3.78 -11.96 -1.93
N SER A 18 3.33 -10.87 -1.30
CA SER A 18 3.00 -9.63 -2.01
C SER A 18 4.22 -9.08 -2.76
N ARG A 19 5.41 -9.10 -2.12
CA ARG A 19 6.68 -8.70 -2.76
C ARG A 19 7.07 -9.62 -3.91
N GLU A 20 6.91 -10.93 -3.76
CA GLU A 20 7.15 -11.89 -4.86
C GLU A 20 6.24 -11.60 -6.07
N ILE A 21 4.96 -11.31 -5.82
CA ILE A 21 3.98 -10.99 -6.87
C ILE A 21 4.33 -9.67 -7.55
N ALA A 22 4.68 -8.63 -6.79
CA ALA A 22 5.10 -7.35 -7.34
C ALA A 22 6.38 -7.48 -8.18
N GLY A 23 7.37 -8.25 -7.71
CA GLY A 23 8.63 -8.45 -8.42
C GLY A 23 8.49 -9.18 -9.76
N ARG A 24 7.42 -9.95 -9.96
CA ARG A 24 7.08 -10.59 -11.24
C ARG A 24 6.04 -9.85 -12.06
N TRP A 25 5.68 -8.62 -11.67
CA TRP A 25 4.68 -7.84 -12.38
C TRP A 25 5.18 -7.44 -13.78
N GLY A 26 4.40 -7.72 -14.82
CA GLY A 26 4.81 -7.60 -16.22
C GLY A 26 4.85 -6.17 -16.79
N ALA A 27 4.73 -5.14 -15.95
CA ALA A 27 4.68 -3.74 -16.34
C ALA A 27 5.36 -2.87 -15.26
N PRO A 28 5.56 -1.55 -15.46
CA PRO A 28 6.05 -0.67 -14.40
C PRO A 28 5.21 -0.82 -13.12
N HIS A 29 5.90 -0.98 -12.00
CA HIS A 29 5.26 -1.15 -10.70
C HIS A 29 6.03 -0.40 -9.61
N GLU A 30 5.31 -0.04 -8.55
CA GLU A 30 5.86 0.63 -7.38
C GLU A 30 5.42 -0.11 -6.11
N LEU A 31 6.33 -0.20 -5.14
CA LEU A 31 6.07 -0.73 -3.81
C LEU A 31 6.04 0.43 -2.81
N VAL A 32 4.98 0.50 -2.00
CA VAL A 32 4.81 1.46 -0.90
C VAL A 32 4.52 0.67 0.37
N PRO A 33 5.55 0.21 1.09
CA PRO A 33 5.35 -0.34 2.42
C PRO A 33 4.81 0.74 3.36
N VAL A 34 3.86 0.38 4.21
CA VAL A 34 3.24 1.28 5.20
C VAL A 34 3.45 0.71 6.60
N ASP A 35 4.01 1.55 7.46
CA ASP A 35 4.20 1.28 8.88
C ASP A 35 3.23 2.12 9.71
N ASP A 36 3.10 1.79 10.99
CA ASP A 36 2.34 2.57 11.98
C ASP A 36 0.91 2.95 11.56
N THR A 37 0.21 1.98 10.96
CA THR A 37 -1.16 2.15 10.47
C THR A 37 -2.18 2.42 11.57
N GLY A 38 -1.86 2.13 12.84
CA GLY A 38 -2.80 2.18 13.95
C GLY A 38 -3.69 0.94 14.08
N ASP A 39 -3.75 0.10 13.05
CA ASP A 39 -4.42 -1.20 13.07
C ASP A 39 -3.55 -2.24 13.82
N PRO A 40 -4.06 -2.89 14.90
CA PRO A 40 -3.31 -3.94 15.61
C PRO A 40 -2.82 -5.09 14.72
N ASP A 41 -3.51 -5.35 13.61
CA ASP A 41 -3.15 -6.40 12.65
C ASP A 41 -2.37 -5.88 11.45
N ASN A 42 -2.16 -4.56 11.34
CA ASN A 42 -1.51 -3.86 10.23
C ASN A 42 -2.06 -4.24 8.85
N HIS A 43 -3.32 -4.65 8.77
CA HIS A 43 -3.97 -5.11 7.55
C HIS A 43 -4.80 -4.01 6.89
N VAL A 44 -5.61 -3.32 7.68
CA VAL A 44 -6.31 -2.11 7.24
C VAL A 44 -5.29 -0.99 7.32
N ILE A 45 -4.82 -0.50 6.16
CA ILE A 45 -3.76 0.51 6.08
C ILE A 45 -4.29 1.94 5.89
N ALA A 46 -5.58 2.10 5.64
CA ALA A 46 -6.27 3.37 5.46
C ALA A 46 -7.75 3.23 5.85
N GLY A 47 -8.32 4.27 6.42
CA GLY A 47 -9.72 4.37 6.79
C GLY A 47 -9.91 4.89 8.22
N ASP A 48 -11.01 5.63 8.43
CA ASP A 48 -11.23 6.38 9.68
C ASP A 48 -11.31 5.51 10.94
N ALA A 49 -11.71 4.25 10.79
CA ALA A 49 -11.94 3.34 11.91
C ALA A 49 -10.64 2.80 12.54
N LEU A 50 -9.69 2.38 11.70
CA LEU A 50 -8.47 1.68 12.15
C LEU A 50 -7.18 2.42 11.78
N SER A 51 -7.20 3.27 10.75
CA SER A 51 -5.99 3.94 10.25
C SER A 51 -6.19 5.39 9.82
N PRO A 52 -6.81 6.25 10.67
CA PRO A 52 -7.05 7.65 10.33
C PRO A 52 -5.75 8.43 10.08
N SER A 53 -4.63 8.05 10.72
CA SER A 53 -3.32 8.71 10.59
C SER A 53 -2.69 8.56 9.20
N THR A 54 -2.95 7.45 8.50
CA THR A 54 -2.36 7.13 7.19
C THR A 54 -3.30 7.46 6.03
N THR A 55 -4.61 7.59 6.26
CA THR A 55 -5.64 7.81 5.23
C THR A 55 -5.31 8.97 4.29
N ALA A 56 -5.09 10.18 4.84
CA ALA A 56 -4.90 11.38 4.02
C ALA A 56 -3.62 11.30 3.17
N PHE A 57 -2.54 10.80 3.77
CA PHE A 57 -1.26 10.60 3.10
C PHE A 57 -1.37 9.58 1.96
N LEU A 58 -1.99 8.42 2.21
CA LEU A 58 -2.12 7.37 1.20
C LEU A 58 -3.06 7.79 0.06
N ALA A 59 -4.13 8.52 0.36
CA ALA A 59 -5.01 9.10 -0.66
C ALA A 59 -4.23 10.05 -1.59
N GLN A 60 -3.41 10.94 -1.03
CA GLN A 60 -2.55 11.84 -1.80
C GLN A 60 -1.54 11.06 -2.65
N ARG A 61 -0.89 10.04 -2.08
CA ARG A 61 0.08 9.19 -2.79
C ARG A 61 -0.53 8.48 -3.99
N ILE A 62 -1.76 7.96 -3.84
CA ILE A 62 -2.50 7.31 -4.92
C ILE A 62 -2.86 8.33 -6.01
N ALA A 63 -3.34 9.52 -5.64
CA ALA A 63 -3.69 10.57 -6.61
C ALA A 63 -2.47 11.00 -7.45
N VAL A 64 -1.34 11.27 -6.80
CA VAL A 64 -0.08 11.62 -7.47
C VAL A 64 0.39 10.50 -8.41
N TRP A 65 0.25 9.24 -8.00
CA TRP A 65 0.59 8.11 -8.84
C TRP A 65 -0.28 8.03 -10.09
N ILE A 66 -1.60 8.22 -9.95
CA ILE A 66 -2.55 8.23 -11.07
C ILE A 66 -2.15 9.33 -12.07
N GLU A 67 -1.88 10.55 -11.60
CA GLU A 67 -1.45 11.66 -12.47
C GLU A 67 -0.14 11.37 -13.21
N ALA A 68 0.77 10.61 -12.60
CA ALA A 68 2.04 10.24 -13.21
C ALA A 68 1.88 9.17 -14.30
N VAL A 69 0.91 8.25 -14.17
CA VAL A 69 0.72 7.13 -15.11
C VAL A 69 -0.32 7.39 -16.20
N VAL A 70 -1.15 8.42 -16.07
CA VAL A 70 -2.17 8.81 -17.07
C VAL A 70 -1.61 9.76 -18.14
N LYS A 71 -0.45 10.37 -17.90
CA LYS A 71 0.28 11.16 -18.91
C LYS A 71 0.95 10.26 -19.94
#